data_AF-A0A6A6GK78-F1
#
_entry.id   AF-A0A6A6GK78-F1
#
_cell.length_a   1.000
_cell.length_b   1.000
_cell.length_c   1.000
_cell.angle_alpha   90.00
_cell.angle_beta   90.00
_cell.angle_gamma   90.00
#
_symmetry.space_group_name_H-M   'P 1'
#
loop_
_entity.id
_entity.type
_entity.pdbx_description
1 polymer ?
#
loop_
_entity_poly.entity_id
_entity_poly.type
_entity_poly.pdbx_seq_one_letter_code
_entity_poly.pdbx_strand_id
1 'polypeptide(L)'
;MCERKHCVYSTIDGPGPRAALSCGWRWFCQCWEPPSPLLLVSKAFSHDALQIFYAKNRFVIKPKGDLYTTVEARQPHRSELSHFLRLVPESALWALRDIEAVFPAFEARQYTRVTPPANNDLLKLLSEKEQFLNLSGLTIRLYVPFFDTSDKIDIMAWKTHGLPKWKFPSAWEQHRQMVLAFKELHGLHKLFVHLHKPWRHRDNSRWSMHMPGGHVSTPERYDMEAELEKEVMGPNYDGNTPDRYDEPKSGWWMIFWDLPGLSG
;
A
#
# COMPACT_ATOMS: atom_id res chain seq x y z
N MET A 1 -3.31 -17.21 24.92
CA MET A 1 -3.96 -15.97 24.44
C MET A 1 -2.99 -15.25 23.55
N CYS A 2 -3.18 -15.30 22.23
CA CYS A 2 -2.34 -14.58 21.28
C CYS A 2 -3.01 -13.22 21.06
N GLU A 3 -2.42 -12.15 21.59
CA GLU A 3 -2.83 -10.79 21.24
C GLU A 3 -2.71 -10.59 19.73
N ARG A 4 -3.58 -9.77 19.13
CA ARG A 4 -3.57 -9.40 17.71
C ARG A 4 -2.16 -8.93 17.31
N LYS A 5 -1.34 -9.83 16.78
CA LYS A 5 -0.05 -9.47 16.18
C LYS A 5 -0.32 -9.10 14.73
N HIS A 6 -0.03 -7.85 14.39
CA HIS A 6 -0.04 -7.35 13.02
C HIS A 6 0.91 -8.17 12.16
N CYS A 7 0.37 -8.94 11.22
CA CYS A 7 1.17 -9.75 10.32
C CYS A 7 1.52 -8.91 9.09
N VAL A 8 2.80 -8.60 8.92
CA VAL A 8 3.31 -7.95 7.69
C VAL A 8 3.76 -9.05 6.75
N TYR A 9 3.10 -9.18 5.60
CA TYR A 9 3.53 -10.10 4.56
C TYR A 9 4.65 -9.43 3.75
N SER A 10 5.87 -9.96 3.83
CA SER A 10 6.97 -9.62 2.92
C SER A 10 7.23 -10.82 2.03
N THR A 11 7.20 -10.64 0.71
CA THR A 11 7.45 -11.70 -0.27
C THR A 11 8.83 -12.34 -0.05
N ILE A 12 8.83 -13.63 0.32
CA ILE A 12 10.03 -14.47 0.42
C ILE A 12 10.21 -15.13 -0.95
N ASP A 13 10.99 -14.51 -1.84
CA ASP A 13 11.45 -15.19 -3.07
C ASP A 13 12.87 -14.76 -3.43
N GLY A 14 13.79 -15.73 -3.37
CA GLY A 14 15.13 -15.70 -3.98
C GLY A 14 16.27 -16.27 -3.10
N PRO A 15 17.03 -17.29 -3.56
CA PRO A 15 18.32 -17.64 -2.99
C PRO A 15 19.39 -16.67 -3.53
N GLY A 16 19.68 -15.60 -2.79
CA GLY A 16 20.74 -14.62 -3.08
C GLY A 16 21.80 -14.60 -1.98
N PRO A 17 23.07 -14.28 -2.29
CA PRO A 17 24.23 -14.74 -1.54
C PRO A 17 24.33 -14.12 -0.15
N ARG A 18 24.92 -14.89 0.76
CA ARG A 18 25.30 -14.52 2.13
C ARG A 18 26.07 -13.18 2.14
N ALA A 19 25.36 -12.08 2.30
CA ALA A 19 25.92 -10.82 2.79
C ALA A 19 25.34 -10.57 4.17
N ALA A 20 25.98 -11.18 5.16
CA ALA A 20 25.87 -10.77 6.55
C ALA A 20 26.53 -9.39 6.68
N LEU A 21 25.79 -8.32 6.42
CA LEU A 21 26.18 -6.97 6.78
C LEU A 21 25.20 -6.45 7.83
N SER A 22 25.64 -6.61 9.08
CA SER A 22 25.29 -5.81 10.25
C SER A 22 23.84 -5.31 10.36
N CYS A 23 22.92 -6.22 10.71
CA CYS A 23 21.75 -5.84 11.51
C CYS A 23 22.19 -5.61 12.97
N GLY A 24 22.88 -4.49 13.21
CA GLY A 24 23.00 -3.94 14.55
C GLY A 24 21.67 -3.29 14.93
N TRP A 25 21.15 -3.61 16.13
CA TRP A 25 19.87 -3.18 16.72
C TRP A 25 18.62 -3.99 16.32
N ARG A 26 18.58 -5.25 16.78
CA ARG A 26 17.52 -5.86 17.63
C ARG A 26 16.03 -5.58 17.39
N TRP A 27 15.58 -5.21 16.20
CA TRP A 27 14.18 -5.41 15.80
C TRP A 27 14.12 -6.67 14.96
N PHE A 28 13.66 -7.76 15.57
CA PHE A 28 13.38 -9.00 14.87
C PHE A 28 12.49 -8.69 13.67
N CYS A 29 13.01 -8.87 12.45
CA CYS A 29 12.13 -9.14 11.32
C CYS A 29 11.49 -10.50 11.61
N GLN A 30 10.38 -10.48 12.34
CA GLN A 30 9.42 -11.58 12.35
C GLN A 30 8.75 -11.55 10.97
N CYS A 31 9.48 -12.01 9.95
CA CYS A 31 8.85 -12.43 8.71
C CYS A 31 7.77 -13.42 9.14
N TRP A 32 6.52 -13.12 8.80
CA TRP A 32 5.42 -13.99 9.15
C TRP A 32 5.68 -15.37 8.51
N GLU A 33 5.72 -16.40 9.34
CA GLU A 33 5.66 -17.77 8.88
C GLU A 33 4.21 -18.23 9.06
N PRO A 34 3.60 -18.86 8.05
CA PRO A 34 2.31 -19.51 8.26
C PRO A 34 2.40 -20.44 9.47
N PRO A 35 1.31 -20.64 10.21
CA PRO A 35 1.27 -21.66 11.25
C PRO A 35 1.28 -23.06 10.61
N SER A 36 2.37 -23.39 9.91
CA SER A 36 2.57 -24.59 9.11
C SER A 36 2.23 -25.86 9.88
N PRO A 37 2.59 -26.01 11.19
CA PRO A 37 2.19 -27.20 11.93
C PRO A 37 0.66 -27.41 11.99
N LEU A 38 -0.12 -26.33 12.10
CA LEU A 38 -1.57 -26.40 12.11
C LEU A 38 -2.13 -26.80 10.74
N LEU A 39 -1.49 -26.37 9.65
CA LEU A 39 -1.92 -26.69 8.30
C LEU A 39 -1.61 -28.15 7.89
N LEU A 40 -0.81 -28.87 8.68
CA LEU A 40 -0.35 -30.24 8.37
C LEU A 40 -1.10 -31.35 9.12
N VAL A 41 -2.01 -31.02 10.05
CA VAL A 41 -2.70 -32.04 10.87
C VAL A 41 -3.68 -32.89 10.04
N SER A 42 -4.60 -32.23 9.34
CA SER A 42 -5.56 -32.87 8.43
C SER A 42 -6.11 -31.85 7.43
N LYS A 43 -6.69 -32.31 6.32
CA LYS A 43 -7.30 -31.41 5.32
C LYS A 43 -8.43 -30.57 5.90
N ALA A 44 -9.30 -31.18 6.71
CA ALA A 44 -10.42 -30.48 7.36
C ALA A 44 -9.91 -29.41 8.34
N PHE A 45 -8.96 -29.78 9.20
CA PHE A 45 -8.38 -28.85 10.16
C PHE A 45 -7.60 -27.72 9.47
N SER A 46 -6.86 -28.01 8.40
CA SER A 46 -6.20 -26.99 7.59
C SER A 46 -7.19 -26.02 6.96
N HIS A 47 -8.34 -26.50 6.48
CA HIS A 47 -9.38 -25.65 5.92
C HIS A 47 -9.92 -24.68 6.98
N ASP A 48 -10.30 -25.19 8.16
CA ASP A 48 -10.80 -24.37 9.27
C ASP A 48 -9.75 -23.36 9.75
N ALA A 49 -8.49 -23.78 9.86
CA ALA A 49 -7.38 -22.93 10.25
C ALA A 49 -7.17 -21.78 9.25
N LEU A 50 -7.26 -22.05 7.94
CA LEU A 50 -7.17 -21.01 6.91
C LEU A 50 -8.36 -20.04 6.99
N GLN A 51 -9.58 -20.52 7.18
CA GLN A 51 -10.76 -19.65 7.35
C GLN A 51 -10.56 -18.69 8.52
N ILE A 52 -10.17 -19.20 9.68
CA ILE A 52 -9.93 -18.37 10.87
C ILE A 52 -8.77 -17.40 10.63
N PHE A 53 -7.69 -17.87 10.00
CA PHE A 53 -6.53 -17.05 9.72
C PHE A 53 -6.88 -15.84 8.85
N TYR A 54 -7.54 -16.03 7.70
CA TYR A 54 -7.90 -14.92 6.83
C TYR A 54 -9.03 -14.04 7.40
N ALA A 55 -9.91 -14.59 8.23
CA ALA A 55 -11.01 -13.85 8.85
C ALA A 55 -10.62 -12.98 10.04
N LYS A 56 -9.51 -13.31 10.72
CA LYS A 56 -9.10 -12.64 11.98
C LYS A 56 -7.86 -11.77 11.85
N ASN A 57 -7.22 -11.76 10.69
CA ASN A 57 -5.99 -11.00 10.46
C ASN A 57 -6.20 -9.90 9.43
N ARG A 58 -5.49 -8.80 9.64
CA ARG A 58 -5.27 -7.75 8.65
C ARG A 58 -4.01 -8.06 7.87
N PHE A 59 -4.09 -8.01 6.55
CA PHE A 59 -2.97 -8.31 5.66
C PHE A 59 -2.35 -7.03 5.14
N VAL A 60 -1.13 -6.74 5.58
CA VAL A 60 -0.37 -5.58 5.10
C VAL A 60 0.58 -6.02 4.00
N ILE A 61 0.33 -5.55 2.78
CA ILE A 61 1.04 -5.88 1.56
C ILE A 61 1.85 -4.65 1.17
N LYS A 62 3.16 -4.82 1.06
CA LYS A 62 4.09 -3.73 0.72
C LYS A 62 4.95 -4.10 -0.48
N PRO A 63 5.43 -3.11 -1.25
CA PRO A 63 6.46 -3.31 -2.27
C PRO A 63 7.65 -4.10 -1.71
N LYS A 64 8.22 -5.02 -2.50
CA LYS A 64 9.50 -5.66 -2.16
C LYS A 64 10.62 -4.63 -2.03
N GLY A 65 11.49 -4.76 -1.03
CA GLY A 65 12.58 -3.82 -0.76
C GLY A 65 12.18 -2.70 0.20
N ASP A 66 13.03 -1.69 0.30
CA ASP A 66 12.70 -0.48 1.04
C ASP A 66 11.80 0.40 0.16
N LEU A 67 10.84 1.07 0.78
CA LEU A 67 9.98 2.07 0.16
C LEU A 67 10.80 3.24 -0.43
N TYR A 68 12.04 3.41 0.03
CA TYR A 68 12.97 4.45 -0.42
C TYR A 68 13.99 3.98 -1.47
N THR A 69 14.13 2.68 -1.70
CA THR A 69 15.13 2.18 -2.66
C THR A 69 14.55 2.13 -4.06
N THR A 70 15.18 2.85 -5.00
CA THR A 70 14.98 2.62 -6.44
C THR A 70 15.21 1.15 -6.73
N VAL A 71 14.30 0.60 -7.50
CA VAL A 71 14.27 -0.83 -7.74
C VAL A 71 15.10 -1.07 -8.99
N GLU A 72 15.89 -2.14 -9.01
CA GLU A 72 16.61 -2.51 -10.22
C GLU A 72 15.64 -2.58 -11.42
N ALA A 73 16.10 -2.13 -12.59
CA ALA A 73 15.29 -1.89 -13.79
C ALA A 73 14.45 -3.10 -14.31
N ARG A 74 14.61 -4.29 -13.72
CA ARG A 74 13.75 -5.45 -13.97
C ARG A 74 12.43 -5.29 -13.21
N GLN A 75 11.55 -4.49 -13.78
CA GLN A 75 10.23 -4.25 -13.23
C GLN A 75 9.40 -5.53 -13.21
N PRO A 76 8.77 -5.89 -12.09
CA PRO A 76 7.82 -6.98 -12.08
C PRO A 76 6.59 -6.60 -12.92
N HIS A 77 6.15 -7.51 -13.79
CA HIS A 77 4.91 -7.34 -14.56
C HIS A 77 3.62 -7.40 -13.71
N ARG A 78 3.75 -7.49 -12.37
CA ARG A 78 2.67 -7.75 -11.43
C ARG A 78 2.84 -6.91 -10.19
N SER A 79 1.72 -6.44 -9.63
CA SER A 79 1.73 -5.78 -8.33
C SER A 79 1.93 -6.80 -7.20
N GLU A 80 2.43 -6.37 -6.05
CA GLU A 80 2.56 -7.25 -4.87
C GLU A 80 1.19 -7.71 -4.34
N LEU A 81 0.17 -6.86 -4.49
CA LEU A 81 -1.21 -7.24 -4.19
C LEU A 81 -1.68 -8.36 -5.13
N SER A 82 -1.38 -8.26 -6.42
CA SER A 82 -1.69 -9.32 -7.38
C SER A 82 -0.99 -10.63 -7.00
N HIS A 83 0.27 -10.56 -6.59
CA HIS A 83 1.01 -11.72 -6.16
C HIS A 83 0.40 -12.35 -4.90
N PHE A 84 0.10 -11.54 -3.88
CA PHE A 84 -0.55 -11.98 -2.65
C PHE A 84 -1.88 -12.70 -2.93
N LEU A 85 -2.78 -12.07 -3.68
CA LEU A 85 -4.12 -12.63 -3.97
C LEU A 85 -4.07 -13.96 -4.73
N ARG A 86 -3.01 -14.22 -5.51
CA ARG A 86 -2.80 -15.52 -6.18
C ARG A 86 -2.32 -16.61 -5.24
N LEU A 87 -1.63 -16.25 -4.16
CA LEU A 87 -1.16 -17.19 -3.16
C LEU A 87 -2.24 -17.57 -2.15
N VAL A 88 -3.29 -16.74 -2.00
CA VAL A 88 -4.43 -17.07 -1.15
C VAL A 88 -5.24 -18.21 -1.78
N PRO A 89 -5.45 -19.35 -1.07
CA PRO A 89 -6.30 -20.42 -1.58
C PRO A 89 -7.72 -19.92 -1.86
N GLU A 90 -8.34 -20.35 -2.96
CA GLU A 90 -9.67 -19.86 -3.36
C GLU A 90 -10.73 -20.09 -2.27
N SER A 91 -10.67 -21.25 -1.61
CA SER A 91 -11.56 -21.56 -0.49
C SER A 91 -11.46 -20.57 0.67
N ALA A 92 -10.34 -19.87 0.82
CA ALA A 92 -10.08 -18.91 1.90
C ALA A 92 -10.26 -17.44 1.49
N LEU A 93 -10.42 -17.13 0.19
CA LEU A 93 -10.65 -15.75 -0.28
C LEU A 93 -11.92 -15.14 0.34
N TRP A 94 -12.96 -15.94 0.57
CA TRP A 94 -14.20 -15.48 1.20
C TRP A 94 -14.01 -15.04 2.65
N ALA A 95 -13.01 -15.59 3.32
CA ALA A 95 -12.68 -15.24 4.70
C ALA A 95 -11.90 -13.93 4.80
N LEU A 96 -11.34 -13.40 3.71
CA LEU A 96 -10.54 -12.18 3.74
C LEU A 96 -11.39 -10.98 4.19
N ARG A 97 -10.98 -10.29 5.26
CA ARG A 97 -11.74 -9.16 5.84
C ARG A 97 -11.06 -7.82 5.74
N ASP A 98 -9.74 -7.79 5.74
CA ASP A 98 -8.99 -6.55 5.82
C ASP A 98 -7.67 -6.66 5.07
N ILE A 99 -7.57 -5.87 3.99
CA ILE A 99 -6.39 -5.76 3.15
C ILE A 99 -5.89 -4.33 3.23
N GLU A 100 -4.61 -4.19 3.55
CA GLU A 100 -3.88 -2.94 3.53
C GLU A 100 -2.78 -3.06 2.47
N ALA A 101 -2.94 -2.38 1.34
CA ALA A 101 -1.98 -2.39 0.25
C ALA A 101 -1.24 -1.05 0.20
N VAL A 102 0.08 -1.11 0.34
CA VAL A 102 0.98 0.02 0.11
C VAL A 102 1.48 -0.08 -1.32
N PHE A 103 1.21 0.94 -2.11
CA PHE A 103 1.74 1.03 -3.46
C PHE A 103 3.21 1.45 -3.45
N PRO A 104 3.97 1.08 -4.48
CA PRO A 104 5.32 1.61 -4.64
C PRO A 104 5.26 3.12 -4.83
N ALA A 105 6.23 3.83 -4.27
CA ALA A 105 6.31 5.26 -4.47
C ALA A 105 6.65 5.58 -5.94
N PHE A 106 6.27 6.77 -6.38
CA PHE A 106 6.65 7.26 -7.70
C PHE A 106 8.18 7.27 -7.85
N GLU A 107 8.70 6.82 -8.99
CA GLU A 107 10.12 6.91 -9.32
C GLU A 107 10.28 7.83 -10.53
N ALA A 108 10.71 9.07 -10.34
CA ALA A 108 10.69 10.08 -11.41
C ALA A 108 11.73 9.84 -12.51
N ARG A 109 12.61 8.85 -12.32
CA ARG A 109 13.61 8.35 -13.30
C ARG A 109 13.05 7.34 -14.30
N GLN A 110 11.74 7.38 -14.55
CA GLN A 110 11.03 6.59 -15.58
C GLN A 110 10.82 5.10 -15.24
N TYR A 111 11.37 4.61 -14.11
CA TYR A 111 11.18 3.23 -13.67
C TYR A 111 10.13 3.13 -12.56
N THR A 112 8.93 3.63 -12.81
CA THR A 112 7.82 3.42 -11.87
C THR A 112 7.43 1.94 -11.81
N ARG A 113 7.33 1.35 -10.62
CA ARG A 113 6.72 0.02 -10.44
C ARG A 113 5.22 0.03 -10.77
N VAL A 114 4.62 1.22 -10.84
CA VAL A 114 3.26 1.46 -11.29
C VAL A 114 3.25 1.49 -12.82
N THR A 115 3.27 0.31 -13.43
CA THR A 115 3.28 0.17 -14.89
C THR A 115 1.90 -0.19 -15.42
N PRO A 116 1.54 0.18 -16.66
CA PRO A 116 0.30 -0.29 -17.28
C PRO A 116 0.15 -1.83 -17.26
N PRO A 117 1.20 -2.64 -17.51
CA PRO A 117 1.13 -4.09 -17.33
C PRO A 117 0.76 -4.54 -15.91
N ALA A 118 1.36 -3.94 -14.87
CA ALA A 118 1.06 -4.28 -13.49
C ALA A 118 -0.39 -3.88 -13.11
N ASN A 119 -0.87 -2.75 -13.59
CA ASN A 119 -2.25 -2.29 -13.38
C ASN A 119 -3.25 -3.21 -14.08
N ASN A 120 -2.99 -3.59 -15.34
CA ASN A 120 -3.82 -4.52 -16.08
C ASN A 120 -3.85 -5.91 -15.46
N ASP A 121 -2.71 -6.39 -14.94
CA ASP A 121 -2.63 -7.65 -14.20
C ASP A 121 -3.48 -7.62 -12.92
N LEU A 122 -3.42 -6.53 -12.16
CA LEU A 122 -4.26 -6.33 -10.98
C LEU A 122 -5.74 -6.27 -11.34
N LEU A 123 -6.12 -5.45 -12.33
CA LEU A 123 -7.51 -5.31 -12.80
C LEU A 123 -8.08 -6.67 -13.21
N LYS A 124 -7.36 -7.40 -14.07
CA LYS A 124 -7.76 -8.73 -14.52
C LYS A 124 -7.92 -9.69 -13.35
N LEU A 125 -6.98 -9.70 -12.41
CA LEU A 125 -7.04 -10.60 -11.26
C LEU A 125 -8.22 -10.27 -10.32
N LEU A 126 -8.49 -8.99 -10.08
CA LEU A 126 -9.62 -8.57 -9.24
C LEU A 126 -10.95 -9.00 -9.86
N SER A 127 -11.11 -8.81 -11.17
CA SER A 127 -12.27 -9.31 -11.91
C SER A 127 -12.40 -10.84 -11.83
N GLU A 128 -11.32 -11.59 -12.02
CA GLU A 128 -11.33 -13.06 -11.91
C GLU A 128 -11.67 -13.56 -10.49
N LYS A 129 -11.23 -12.83 -9.47
CA LYS A 129 -11.37 -13.24 -8.07
C LYS A 129 -12.60 -12.68 -7.36
N GLU A 130 -13.31 -11.75 -7.98
CA GLU A 130 -14.48 -11.05 -7.43
C GLU A 130 -15.48 -12.02 -6.77
N GLN A 131 -15.89 -13.06 -7.48
CA GLN A 131 -16.87 -14.05 -7.03
C GLN A 131 -16.46 -14.86 -5.78
N PHE A 132 -15.18 -14.89 -5.44
CA PHE A 132 -14.67 -15.61 -4.28
C PHE A 132 -14.48 -14.71 -3.06
N LEU A 133 -14.59 -13.39 -3.22
CA LEU A 133 -14.37 -12.42 -2.15
C LEU A 133 -15.69 -12.09 -1.44
N ASN A 134 -15.64 -11.94 -0.12
CA ASN A 134 -16.78 -11.42 0.64
C ASN A 134 -16.74 -9.88 0.63
N LEU A 135 -17.08 -9.28 -0.50
CA LEU A 135 -16.92 -7.83 -0.75
C LEU A 135 -17.68 -6.96 0.25
N SER A 136 -18.88 -7.39 0.68
CA SER A 136 -19.68 -6.67 1.68
C SER A 136 -19.03 -6.59 3.06
N GLY A 137 -18.16 -7.55 3.39
CA GLY A 137 -17.43 -7.63 4.66
C GLY A 137 -15.93 -7.48 4.49
N LEU A 138 -15.45 -7.04 3.32
CA LEU A 138 -14.05 -6.77 3.03
C LEU A 138 -13.80 -5.28 3.16
N THR A 139 -12.73 -4.92 3.87
CA THR A 139 -12.20 -3.56 3.94
C THR A 139 -10.89 -3.51 3.18
N ILE A 140 -10.77 -2.56 2.26
CA ILE A 140 -9.55 -2.34 1.48
C ILE A 140 -8.99 -0.96 1.82
N ARG A 141 -7.71 -0.92 2.16
CA ARG A 141 -6.97 0.32 2.46
C ARG A 141 -5.82 0.45 1.48
N LEU A 142 -5.84 1.50 0.68
CA LEU A 142 -4.83 1.78 -0.33
C LEU A 142 -3.97 2.95 0.12
N TYR A 143 -2.68 2.69 0.26
CA TYR A 143 -1.70 3.69 0.59
C TYR A 143 -0.89 4.03 -0.63
N VAL A 144 -0.97 5.29 -1.05
CA VAL A 144 -0.34 5.78 -2.26
C VAL A 144 0.80 6.71 -1.85
N PRO A 145 2.01 6.16 -1.63
CA PRO A 145 3.15 6.98 -1.29
C PRO A 145 3.57 7.85 -2.46
N PHE A 146 3.94 9.09 -2.17
CA PHE A 146 4.49 9.99 -3.15
C PHE A 146 5.93 10.29 -2.77
N PHE A 147 6.87 9.78 -3.57
CA PHE A 147 8.29 10.02 -3.38
C PHE A 147 8.93 10.31 -4.73
N ASP A 148 10.07 10.97 -4.74
CA ASP A 148 10.95 11.02 -5.90
C ASP A 148 12.33 10.57 -5.40
N THR A 149 12.73 9.34 -5.73
CA THR A 149 14.02 8.77 -5.36
C THR A 149 15.18 9.28 -6.25
N SER A 150 14.89 10.20 -7.18
CA SER A 150 15.87 10.68 -8.15
C SER A 150 16.91 11.60 -7.50
N ASP A 151 18.04 10.99 -7.14
CA ASP A 151 19.29 11.59 -6.66
C ASP A 151 19.36 11.92 -5.17
N LYS A 152 20.61 12.05 -4.71
CA LYS A 152 21.06 12.64 -3.43
C LYS A 152 20.51 14.06 -3.16
N ILE A 153 19.50 14.51 -3.91
CA ILE A 153 18.71 15.68 -3.60
C ILE A 153 18.02 15.37 -2.28
N ASP A 154 18.43 16.14 -1.29
CA ASP A 154 18.03 16.06 0.10
C ASP A 154 16.56 15.63 0.24
N ILE A 155 16.32 14.50 0.91
CA ILE A 155 14.98 14.02 1.28
C ILE A 155 14.19 15.19 1.91
N MET A 156 14.87 16.11 2.59
CA MET A 156 14.30 17.38 3.07
C MET A 156 13.77 18.26 1.94
N ALA A 157 14.59 18.57 0.91
CA ALA A 157 14.18 19.45 -0.19
C ALA A 157 12.93 18.94 -0.91
N TRP A 158 12.77 17.63 -1.07
CA TRP A 158 11.55 17.07 -1.66
C TRP A 158 10.35 17.07 -0.73
N LYS A 159 10.54 16.71 0.55
CA LYS A 159 9.51 16.88 1.59
C LYS A 159 8.98 18.32 1.60
N THR A 160 9.83 19.30 1.29
CA THR A 160 9.47 20.72 1.25
C THR A 160 8.91 21.20 -0.09
N HIS A 161 9.32 20.65 -1.24
CA HIS A 161 9.05 21.26 -2.55
C HIS A 161 8.04 20.54 -3.46
N GLY A 162 7.72 19.26 -3.24
CA GLY A 162 6.76 18.52 -4.11
C GLY A 162 7.28 18.22 -5.52
N LEU A 163 6.46 17.58 -6.37
CA LEU A 163 6.85 17.29 -7.76
C LEU A 163 6.88 18.58 -8.61
N PRO A 164 7.71 18.63 -9.67
CA PRO A 164 7.55 19.63 -10.71
C PRO A 164 6.13 19.56 -11.27
N LYS A 165 5.48 20.72 -11.45
CA LYS A 165 4.09 20.85 -11.93
C LYS A 165 3.79 20.05 -13.19
N TRP A 166 4.76 19.93 -14.09
CA TRP A 166 4.63 19.19 -15.35
C TRP A 166 4.69 17.66 -15.18
N LYS A 167 5.32 17.13 -14.12
CA LYS A 167 5.35 15.69 -13.83
C LYS A 167 4.12 15.22 -13.05
N PHE A 168 3.51 16.13 -12.27
CA PHE A 168 2.40 15.79 -11.38
C PHE A 168 1.21 15.11 -12.10
N PRO A 169 0.69 15.59 -13.25
CA PRO A 169 -0.44 14.94 -13.92
C PRO A 169 -0.15 13.49 -14.32
N SER A 170 1.05 13.21 -14.82
CA SER A 170 1.43 11.85 -15.24
C SER A 170 1.61 10.93 -14.04
N ALA A 171 2.25 11.41 -12.97
CA ALA A 171 2.41 10.63 -11.73
C ALA A 171 1.07 10.34 -11.06
N TRP A 172 0.19 11.35 -11.00
CA TRP A 172 -1.16 11.24 -10.48
C TRP A 172 -1.96 10.21 -11.27
N GLU A 173 -1.99 10.32 -12.59
CA GLU A 173 -2.78 9.41 -13.43
C GLU A 173 -2.32 7.97 -13.28
N GLN A 174 -1.02 7.70 -13.19
CA GLN A 174 -0.52 6.34 -12.97
C GLN A 174 -1.01 5.73 -11.65
N HIS A 175 -0.96 6.49 -10.55
CA HIS A 175 -1.43 6.01 -9.25
C HIS A 175 -2.95 5.90 -9.19
N ARG A 176 -3.65 6.87 -9.79
CA ARG A 176 -5.10 6.85 -9.96
C ARG A 176 -5.52 5.57 -10.68
N GLN A 177 -4.86 5.18 -11.76
CA GLN A 177 -5.17 3.94 -12.49
C GLN A 177 -5.04 2.66 -11.63
N MET A 178 -4.11 2.61 -10.66
CA MET A 178 -4.06 1.48 -9.71
C MET A 178 -5.25 1.46 -8.77
N VAL A 179 -5.67 2.62 -8.28
CA VAL A 179 -6.86 2.74 -7.42
C VAL A 179 -8.11 2.38 -8.22
N LEU A 180 -8.19 2.81 -9.49
CA LEU A 180 -9.30 2.51 -10.37
C LEU A 180 -9.43 1.03 -10.74
N ALA A 181 -8.38 0.22 -10.60
CA ALA A 181 -8.48 -1.23 -10.79
C ALA A 181 -9.49 -1.89 -9.83
N PHE A 182 -9.81 -1.24 -8.70
CA PHE A 182 -10.78 -1.74 -7.73
C PHE A 182 -12.24 -1.47 -8.13
N LYS A 183 -12.49 -0.75 -9.23
CA LYS A 183 -13.84 -0.60 -9.81
C LYS A 183 -14.46 -1.94 -10.19
N GLU A 184 -13.63 -2.94 -10.47
CA GLU A 184 -14.06 -4.31 -10.80
C GLU A 184 -14.68 -5.06 -9.62
N LEU A 185 -14.61 -4.53 -8.39
CA LEU A 185 -15.15 -5.19 -7.19
C LEU A 185 -16.56 -4.67 -6.86
N HIS A 186 -17.57 -5.21 -7.52
CA HIS A 186 -18.96 -4.78 -7.35
C HIS A 186 -19.52 -5.24 -6.01
N GLY A 187 -20.03 -4.30 -5.22
CA GLY A 187 -20.56 -4.58 -3.88
C GLY A 187 -19.50 -4.54 -2.77
N LEU A 188 -18.30 -4.01 -3.05
CA LEU A 188 -17.39 -3.58 -2.00
C LEU A 188 -18.07 -2.48 -1.17
N HIS A 189 -18.04 -2.60 0.15
CA HIS A 189 -18.67 -1.61 1.04
C HIS A 189 -17.67 -0.63 1.66
N LYS A 190 -16.38 -0.99 1.73
CA LYS A 190 -15.35 -0.18 2.40
C LYS A 190 -14.06 -0.14 1.60
N LEU A 191 -13.74 1.05 1.10
CA LEU A 191 -12.48 1.39 0.47
C LEU A 191 -11.97 2.70 1.06
N PHE A 192 -10.74 2.69 1.56
CA PHE A 192 -10.09 3.91 2.05
C PHE A 192 -8.82 4.15 1.23
N VAL A 193 -8.69 5.34 0.68
CA VAL A 193 -7.49 5.78 -0.05
C VAL A 193 -6.76 6.78 0.82
N HIS A 194 -5.46 6.57 0.97
CA HIS A 194 -4.58 7.40 1.76
C HIS A 194 -3.41 7.86 0.91
N LEU A 195 -3.44 9.14 0.57
CA LEU A 195 -2.41 9.81 -0.20
C LEU A 195 -1.32 10.29 0.78
N HIS A 196 -0.07 9.84 0.60
CA HIS A 196 1.05 10.32 1.43
C HIS A 196 1.68 11.59 0.83
N LYS A 197 2.04 12.56 1.68
CA LYS A 197 2.59 13.86 1.24
C LYS A 197 3.99 13.70 0.61
N PRO A 198 4.37 14.58 -0.35
CA PRO A 198 3.63 15.76 -0.80
C PRO A 198 2.89 15.58 -2.14
N TRP A 199 1.55 15.55 -2.14
CA TRP A 199 0.75 15.72 -3.37
C TRP A 199 0.57 17.21 -3.70
N ARG A 200 1.68 17.91 -3.93
CA ARG A 200 1.69 19.30 -4.43
C ARG A 200 2.52 19.40 -5.69
N HIS A 201 2.11 20.33 -6.55
CA HIS A 201 3.02 20.87 -7.54
C HIS A 201 3.85 22.00 -6.93
N ARG A 202 5.14 22.03 -7.24
CA ARG A 202 5.97 23.23 -7.01
C ARG A 202 5.50 24.33 -7.96
N ASP A 203 4.98 25.44 -7.43
CA ASP A 203 4.86 26.65 -8.25
C ASP A 203 6.28 27.21 -8.48
N ASN A 204 6.57 27.62 -9.71
CA ASN A 204 7.90 28.07 -10.14
C ASN A 204 8.35 29.40 -9.50
N SER A 205 7.66 29.90 -8.46
CA SER A 205 8.11 31.05 -7.70
C SER A 205 9.39 30.67 -6.96
N ARG A 206 10.50 31.18 -7.48
CA ARG A 206 11.89 30.78 -7.17
C ARG A 206 12.32 30.98 -5.69
N TRP A 207 11.41 31.39 -4.80
CA TRP A 207 11.74 31.91 -3.48
C TRP A 207 10.70 31.67 -2.36
N SER A 208 9.79 30.70 -2.47
CA SER A 208 9.01 30.24 -1.29
C SER A 208 9.84 29.32 -0.40
N MET A 209 11.06 29.76 -0.06
CA MET A 209 12.03 29.06 0.78
C MET A 209 11.72 29.22 2.28
N HIS A 210 10.59 29.82 2.64
CA HIS A 210 10.22 30.19 4.02
C HIS A 210 8.79 29.77 4.37
N MET A 211 8.49 28.48 4.29
CA MET A 211 7.47 27.92 5.16
C MET A 211 7.98 26.59 5.75
N PRO A 212 8.65 26.62 6.92
CA PRO A 212 8.63 25.47 7.79
C PRO A 212 7.15 25.21 8.10
N GLY A 213 6.57 24.13 7.58
CA GLY A 213 5.15 23.78 7.80
C GLY A 213 4.19 24.03 6.63
N GLY A 214 4.69 24.35 5.42
CA GLY A 214 3.88 24.46 4.20
C GLY A 214 3.36 23.12 3.67
N HIS A 215 2.65 22.34 4.49
CA HIS A 215 1.93 21.13 4.11
C HIS A 215 0.79 21.46 3.15
N VAL A 216 0.46 20.54 2.21
CA VAL A 216 -0.92 20.41 1.66
C VAL A 216 -1.85 20.75 2.79
N SER A 217 -2.69 21.79 2.62
CA SER A 217 -3.72 22.04 3.60
C SER A 217 -4.41 20.68 3.69
N THR A 218 -4.48 20.11 4.89
CA THR A 218 -5.07 18.79 5.07
C THR A 218 -6.38 18.60 4.29
N PRO A 219 -7.22 19.65 4.06
CA PRO A 219 -8.38 19.59 3.16
C PRO A 219 -8.10 19.10 1.73
N GLU A 220 -7.19 19.72 0.96
CA GLU A 220 -6.99 19.37 -0.47
C GLU A 220 -6.67 17.88 -0.67
N ARG A 221 -5.86 17.33 0.23
CA ARG A 221 -5.52 15.90 0.22
C ARG A 221 -6.74 15.03 0.49
N TYR A 222 -7.55 15.38 1.49
CA TYR A 222 -8.75 14.64 1.82
C TYR A 222 -9.79 14.72 0.70
N ASP A 223 -9.87 15.86 0.01
CA ASP A 223 -10.73 16.02 -1.17
C ASP A 223 -10.29 15.08 -2.29
N MET A 224 -8.99 14.98 -2.57
CA MET A 224 -8.44 14.04 -3.56
C MET A 224 -8.64 12.58 -3.16
N GLU A 225 -8.44 12.23 -1.88
CA GLU A 225 -8.73 10.89 -1.36
C GLU A 225 -10.21 10.54 -1.53
N ALA A 226 -11.11 11.44 -1.15
CA ALA A 226 -12.55 11.27 -1.28
C ALA A 226 -13.02 11.20 -2.74
N GLU A 227 -12.41 11.97 -3.64
CA GLU A 227 -12.67 11.91 -5.08
C GLU A 227 -12.32 10.52 -5.62
N LEU A 228 -11.11 10.01 -5.34
CA LEU A 228 -10.70 8.67 -5.76
C LEU A 228 -11.60 7.57 -5.19
N GLU A 229 -11.97 7.68 -3.91
CA GLU A 229 -12.88 6.74 -3.27
C GLU A 229 -14.25 6.73 -3.96
N LYS A 230 -14.83 7.91 -4.24
CA LYS A 230 -16.12 8.04 -4.96
C LYS A 230 -16.04 7.58 -6.40
N GLU A 231 -14.89 7.76 -7.05
CA GLU A 231 -14.70 7.23 -8.38
C GLU A 231 -14.80 5.70 -8.41
N VAL A 232 -14.26 5.01 -7.41
CA VAL A 232 -14.30 3.54 -7.32
C VAL A 232 -15.64 3.05 -6.78
N MET A 233 -16.12 3.63 -5.69
CA MET A 233 -17.26 3.14 -4.90
C MET A 233 -18.60 3.77 -5.32
N GLY A 234 -18.57 4.80 -6.15
CA GLY A 234 -19.73 5.57 -6.58
C GLY A 234 -19.91 6.90 -5.83
N PRO A 235 -20.72 7.83 -6.39
CA PRO A 235 -20.83 9.21 -5.91
C PRO A 235 -21.42 9.34 -4.50
N ASN A 236 -22.19 8.35 -4.05
CA ASN A 236 -22.84 8.32 -2.74
C ASN A 236 -21.94 7.75 -1.64
N TYR A 237 -20.72 7.31 -1.98
CA TYR A 237 -19.80 6.77 -1.00
C TYR A 237 -19.24 7.88 -0.10
N ASP A 238 -19.25 7.63 1.21
CA ASP A 238 -18.62 8.48 2.22
C ASP A 238 -17.57 7.66 2.98
N GLY A 239 -16.31 7.96 2.72
CA GLY A 239 -15.19 7.34 3.41
C GLY A 239 -14.92 7.92 4.80
N ASN A 240 -15.62 8.97 5.25
CA ASN A 240 -15.39 9.62 6.54
C ASN A 240 -16.10 8.88 7.69
N THR A 241 -15.77 7.60 7.86
CA THR A 241 -16.27 6.75 8.93
C THR A 241 -15.22 6.60 10.04
N PRO A 242 -15.62 6.27 11.28
CA PRO A 242 -14.67 6.01 12.37
C PRO A 242 -13.61 4.94 12.00
N ASP A 243 -14.00 3.95 11.21
CA ASP A 243 -13.15 2.86 10.72
C ASP A 243 -11.94 3.32 9.89
N ARG A 244 -11.97 4.57 9.36
CA ARG A 244 -10.87 5.16 8.61
C ARG A 244 -9.65 5.43 9.49
N TYR A 245 -9.85 5.77 10.77
CA TYR A 245 -8.78 6.27 11.65
C TYR A 245 -8.64 5.53 12.97
N ASP A 246 -9.65 4.79 13.42
CA ASP A 246 -9.65 4.12 14.72
C ASP A 246 -8.79 2.84 14.76
N GLU A 247 -8.25 2.40 13.61
CA GLU A 247 -7.41 1.22 13.58
C GLU A 247 -5.95 1.51 13.95
N PRO A 248 -5.28 0.54 14.62
CA PRO A 248 -3.86 0.65 14.88
C PRO A 248 -3.08 0.82 13.58
N LYS A 249 -2.32 1.91 13.49
CA LYS A 249 -1.41 2.18 12.37
C LYS A 249 -0.42 1.02 12.24
N SER A 250 -0.27 0.51 11.02
CA SER A 250 0.75 -0.51 10.71
C SER A 250 2.15 0.07 10.89
N GLY A 251 3.15 -0.77 11.15
CA GLY A 251 4.52 -0.29 11.42
C GLY A 251 5.14 0.57 10.32
N TRP A 252 4.70 0.41 9.05
CA TRP A 252 5.18 1.23 7.94
C TRP A 252 4.66 2.67 8.02
N TRP A 253 3.50 2.94 8.66
CA TRP A 253 3.03 4.30 8.90
C TRP A 253 4.03 5.12 9.70
N MET A 254 4.65 4.54 10.73
CA MET A 254 5.59 5.28 11.58
C MET A 254 6.81 5.75 10.80
N ILE A 255 7.25 4.99 9.79
CA ILE A 255 8.36 5.35 8.91
C ILE A 255 8.05 6.62 8.12
N PHE A 256 6.79 6.82 7.74
CA PHE A 256 6.36 7.91 6.87
C PHE A 256 5.76 9.13 7.59
N TRP A 257 5.19 8.94 8.78
CA TRP A 257 4.39 9.95 9.46
C TRP A 257 5.02 10.46 10.76
N ASP A 258 5.79 9.62 11.46
CA ASP A 258 6.30 9.92 12.81
C ASP A 258 7.83 10.01 12.85
N LEU A 259 8.50 10.44 11.77
CA LEU A 259 9.93 10.79 11.88
C LEU A 259 10.05 11.94 12.90
N PRO A 260 10.59 11.67 14.10
CA PRO A 260 10.52 12.58 15.21
C PRO A 260 11.49 13.72 14.93
N GLY A 261 10.96 14.93 14.73
CA GLY A 261 11.78 16.11 14.48
C GLY A 261 11.07 17.33 13.87
N LEU A 262 9.78 17.24 13.51
CA LEU A 262 9.06 18.34 12.84
C LEU A 262 7.66 18.63 13.37
N SER A 263 7.24 18.03 14.49
CA SER A 263 6.07 18.47 15.26
C SER A 263 6.52 19.39 16.40
N GLY A 264 7.13 20.51 16.02
CA GLY A 264 7.44 21.66 16.89
C GLY A 264 6.73 22.89 16.35
#